data_AF-A0A4Q1DE27-F1
#
_entry.id   AF-A0A4Q1DE27-F1
#
_cell.length_a   1.000
_cell.length_b   1.000
_cell.length_c   1.000
_cell.angle_alpha   90.00
_cell.angle_beta   90.00
_cell.angle_gamma   90.00
#
_symmetry.space_group_name_H-M   'P 1'
#
loop_
_entity.id
_entity.type
_entity.pdbx_description
1 polymer ?
#
loop_
_entity_poly.entity_id
_entity_poly.type
_entity_poly.pdbx_seq_one_letter_code
_entity_poly.pdbx_strand_id
1 'polypeptide(L)'
;MTSLEGAPRITGSFDCSGNELSSLEGGPDKINGDFNCSSNRLSCLKGAPKKVKGDFNCSGNRLISLLGSPKKVKGVFDCSGNRLGSLYGGPLETGSFNCSSNRLRSLQGAPDEVHAGFDCSTNQLASLDGAPEFVNGDFRCADNWLENLAHGPVEVAGNFNCSGNRLMSLKRFPKRVRGTIDCSGNPATACNSPKPEPDRSCIRLVRDGSVRCCCQETGERHIKALSS
;
A
#
# COMPACT_ATOMS: atom_id res chain seq x y z
N MET A 1 29.28 6.16 -1.16
CA MET A 1 29.66 4.73 -1.16
C MET A 1 29.15 4.09 -2.44
N THR A 2 29.95 3.18 -3.04
CA THR A 2 29.59 2.47 -4.30
C THR A 2 29.58 0.95 -4.17
N SER A 3 30.07 0.40 -3.05
CA SER A 3 30.11 -1.04 -2.76
C SER A 3 29.92 -1.29 -1.25
N LEU A 4 29.42 -2.48 -0.89
CA LEU A 4 29.30 -2.97 0.48
C LEU A 4 30.41 -3.96 0.86
N GLU A 5 31.43 -4.13 0.02
CA GLU A 5 32.57 -5.00 0.34
C GLU A 5 33.20 -4.66 1.69
N GLY A 6 33.43 -5.69 2.50
CA GLY A 6 33.97 -5.55 3.86
C GLY A 6 32.92 -5.21 4.93
N ALA A 7 31.64 -5.07 4.57
CA ALA A 7 30.58 -4.92 5.57
C ALA A 7 30.51 -6.14 6.50
N PRO A 8 30.16 -5.94 7.79
CA PRO A 8 29.99 -7.05 8.72
C PRO A 8 28.88 -8.00 8.24
N ARG A 9 29.12 -9.31 8.30
CA ARG A 9 28.15 -10.32 7.82
C ARG A 9 26.87 -10.40 8.66
N ILE A 10 26.92 -10.04 9.94
CA ILE A 10 25.78 -10.01 10.86
C ILE A 10 25.82 -8.69 11.61
N THR A 11 24.68 -8.00 11.71
CA THR A 11 24.56 -6.74 12.44
C THR A 11 23.18 -6.60 13.08
N GLY A 12 23.05 -5.61 13.97
CA GLY A 12 21.77 -5.12 14.49
C GLY A 12 20.97 -4.49 13.35
N SER A 13 21.01 -3.17 13.22
CA SER A 13 20.52 -2.46 12.04
C SER A 13 21.68 -2.16 11.07
N PHE A 14 21.36 -1.97 9.79
CA PHE A 14 22.32 -1.61 8.74
C PHE A 14 21.71 -0.55 7.83
N ASP A 15 22.37 0.61 7.75
CA ASP A 15 21.96 1.71 6.89
C ASP A 15 23.03 1.99 5.84
N CYS A 16 22.67 1.80 4.58
CA CYS A 16 23.47 2.16 3.41
C CYS A 16 22.68 3.08 2.45
N SER A 17 21.68 3.79 2.95
CA SER A 17 20.83 4.68 2.17
C SER A 17 21.56 5.94 1.68
N GLY A 18 21.00 6.60 0.66
CA GLY A 18 21.50 7.90 0.17
C GLY A 18 22.87 7.83 -0.51
N ASN A 19 23.14 6.74 -1.23
CA ASN A 19 24.44 6.47 -1.86
C ASN A 19 24.29 6.24 -3.38
N GLU A 20 25.34 5.72 -4.02
CA GLU A 20 25.33 5.40 -5.46
C GLU A 20 25.40 3.88 -5.71
N LEU A 21 24.95 3.07 -4.76
CA LEU A 21 25.02 1.61 -4.86
C LEU A 21 24.21 1.11 -6.06
N SER A 22 24.82 0.24 -6.85
CA SER A 22 24.18 -0.51 -7.93
C SER A 22 23.90 -1.97 -7.57
N SER A 23 24.49 -2.45 -6.47
CA SER A 23 24.36 -3.81 -5.94
C SER A 23 24.41 -3.81 -4.41
N LEU A 24 23.81 -4.82 -3.78
CA LEU A 24 23.92 -5.10 -2.34
C LEU A 24 24.91 -6.25 -2.05
N GLU A 25 25.57 -6.79 -3.07
CA GLU A 25 26.62 -7.80 -2.88
C GLU A 25 27.73 -7.29 -1.96
N GLY A 26 28.23 -8.19 -1.11
CA GLY A 26 29.17 -7.85 -0.03
C GLY A 26 28.51 -7.38 1.27
N GLY A 27 27.20 -7.09 1.24
CA GLY A 27 26.43 -6.71 2.42
C GLY A 27 26.19 -7.84 3.44
N PRO A 28 25.62 -7.50 4.61
CA PRO A 28 25.26 -8.46 5.65
C PRO A 28 24.25 -9.52 5.18
N ASP A 29 24.49 -10.78 5.55
CA ASP A 29 23.59 -11.90 5.25
C ASP A 29 22.35 -11.93 6.17
N LYS A 30 22.50 -11.43 7.41
CA LYS A 30 21.48 -11.46 8.47
C LYS A 30 21.43 -10.15 9.25
N ILE A 31 20.21 -9.62 9.37
CA ILE A 31 19.90 -8.36 10.06
C ILE A 31 18.96 -8.64 11.23
N ASN A 32 19.36 -8.22 12.44
CA ASN A 32 18.54 -8.39 13.65
C ASN A 32 17.64 -7.18 13.97
N GLY A 33 17.85 -6.05 13.31
CA GLY A 33 17.02 -4.84 13.35
C GLY A 33 16.58 -4.46 11.94
N ASP A 34 16.87 -3.23 11.53
CA ASP A 34 16.40 -2.65 10.27
C ASP A 34 17.48 -2.71 9.17
N PHE A 35 17.06 -2.85 7.92
CA PHE A 35 17.92 -2.76 6.75
C PHE A 35 17.42 -1.64 5.83
N ASN A 36 18.20 -0.57 5.71
CA ASN A 36 17.87 0.57 4.89
C ASN A 36 18.86 0.70 3.72
N CYS A 37 18.40 0.40 2.51
CA CYS A 37 19.14 0.61 1.26
C CYS A 37 18.46 1.62 0.34
N SER A 38 17.59 2.47 0.89
CA SER A 38 16.83 3.45 0.12
C SER A 38 17.70 4.51 -0.57
N SER A 39 17.14 5.21 -1.56
CA SER A 39 17.81 6.33 -2.26
C SER A 39 19.19 5.95 -2.83
N ASN A 40 19.22 4.90 -3.65
CA ASN A 40 20.40 4.39 -4.35
C ASN A 40 20.11 4.21 -5.86
N ARG A 41 20.95 3.46 -6.58
CA ARG A 41 20.80 3.17 -8.02
C ARG A 41 20.50 1.69 -8.29
N LEU A 42 19.93 0.98 -7.31
CA LEU A 42 19.68 -0.47 -7.39
C LEU A 42 18.65 -0.79 -8.48
N SER A 43 18.95 -1.77 -9.32
CA SER A 43 18.03 -2.32 -10.33
C SER A 43 17.36 -3.63 -9.89
N CYS A 44 17.96 -4.32 -8.91
CA CYS A 44 17.44 -5.52 -8.27
C CYS A 44 17.90 -5.58 -6.80
N LEU A 45 17.33 -6.53 -6.03
CA LEU A 45 17.69 -6.76 -4.62
C LEU A 45 18.64 -7.96 -4.45
N LYS A 46 19.37 -8.34 -5.50
CA LYS A 46 20.39 -9.40 -5.38
C LYS A 46 21.45 -8.97 -4.36
N GLY A 47 21.77 -9.88 -3.43
CA GLY A 47 22.68 -9.60 -2.31
C GLY A 47 22.01 -9.00 -1.08
N ALA A 48 20.70 -8.71 -1.11
CA ALA A 48 19.97 -8.32 0.08
C ALA A 48 19.99 -9.42 1.16
N PRO A 49 19.89 -9.06 2.45
CA PRO A 49 19.78 -10.03 3.54
C PRO A 49 18.53 -10.91 3.36
N LYS A 50 18.67 -12.21 3.62
CA LYS A 50 17.55 -13.17 3.47
C LYS A 50 16.53 -13.09 4.61
N LYS A 51 16.94 -12.58 5.77
CA LYS A 51 16.11 -12.44 6.98
C LYS A 51 16.37 -11.09 7.63
N VAL A 52 15.29 -10.35 7.85
CA VAL A 52 15.28 -9.01 8.48
C VAL A 52 14.21 -9.02 9.55
N LYS A 53 14.59 -8.69 10.79
CA LYS A 53 13.67 -8.75 11.93
C LYS A 53 12.89 -7.45 12.15
N GLY A 54 13.43 -6.31 11.72
CA GLY A 54 12.76 -5.01 11.74
C GLY A 54 12.24 -4.65 10.36
N ASP A 55 12.53 -3.42 9.94
CA ASP A 55 12.11 -2.85 8.67
C ASP A 55 13.08 -3.18 7.53
N PHE A 56 12.54 -3.32 6.31
CA PHE A 56 13.33 -3.41 5.08
C PHE A 56 12.93 -2.28 4.14
N ASN A 57 13.78 -1.26 4.03
CA ASN A 57 13.53 -0.10 3.20
C ASN A 57 14.44 -0.12 1.97
N CYS A 58 13.83 -0.29 0.79
CA CYS A 58 14.47 -0.22 -0.52
C CYS A 58 13.87 0.86 -1.44
N SER A 59 13.18 1.83 -0.84
CA SER A 59 12.51 2.92 -1.55
C SER A 59 13.48 3.81 -2.35
N GLY A 60 12.96 4.54 -3.33
CA GLY A 60 13.74 5.55 -4.07
C GLY A 60 14.91 4.95 -4.87
N ASN A 61 14.69 3.80 -5.50
CA ASN A 61 15.68 3.11 -6.33
C ASN A 61 15.20 3.01 -7.79
N ARG A 62 15.79 2.10 -8.58
CA ARG A 62 15.41 1.82 -9.97
C ARG A 62 14.92 0.38 -10.14
N LEU A 63 14.35 -0.20 -9.08
CA LEU A 63 13.92 -1.60 -9.06
C LEU A 63 12.80 -1.83 -10.07
N ILE A 64 12.93 -2.91 -10.84
CA ILE A 64 11.90 -3.38 -11.79
C ILE A 64 11.16 -4.63 -11.30
N SER A 65 11.74 -5.33 -10.32
CA SER A 65 11.13 -6.47 -9.62
C SER A 65 11.64 -6.52 -8.17
N LEU A 66 10.94 -7.27 -7.32
CA LEU A 66 11.36 -7.54 -5.94
C LEU A 66 12.17 -8.84 -5.81
N LEU A 67 12.62 -9.44 -6.91
CA LEU A 67 13.46 -10.64 -6.86
C LEU A 67 14.74 -10.37 -6.06
N GLY A 68 15.02 -11.27 -5.12
CA GLY A 68 16.15 -11.16 -4.18
C GLY A 68 15.77 -10.52 -2.83
N SER A 69 14.55 -10.01 -2.66
CA SER A 69 14.11 -9.47 -1.36
C SER A 69 14.07 -10.54 -0.26
N PRO A 70 14.15 -10.16 1.02
CA PRO A 70 13.80 -11.05 2.12
C PRO A 70 12.37 -11.56 1.96
N LYS A 71 12.14 -12.83 2.34
CA LYS A 71 10.81 -13.47 2.26
C LYS A 71 9.92 -13.20 3.46
N LYS A 72 10.51 -12.80 4.59
CA LYS A 72 9.80 -12.44 5.82
C LYS A 72 10.43 -11.19 6.41
N VAL A 73 9.61 -10.17 6.63
CA VAL A 73 10.01 -8.87 7.22
C VAL A 73 8.98 -8.52 8.26
N LYS A 74 9.33 -8.54 9.56
CA LYS A 74 8.31 -8.37 10.60
C LYS A 74 7.78 -6.93 10.70
N GLY A 75 8.62 -5.95 10.38
CA GLY A 75 8.26 -4.54 10.37
C GLY A 75 7.63 -4.13 9.05
N VAL A 76 8.08 -2.99 8.54
CA VAL A 76 7.65 -2.42 7.26
C VAL A 76 8.54 -2.94 6.13
N PHE A 77 7.92 -3.42 5.05
CA PHE A 77 8.59 -3.56 3.77
C PHE A 77 8.24 -2.38 2.87
N ASP A 78 9.20 -1.48 2.67
CA ASP A 78 9.04 -0.29 1.84
C ASP A 78 9.81 -0.43 0.53
N CYS A 79 9.08 -0.53 -0.57
CA CYS A 79 9.59 -0.53 -1.94
C CYS A 79 9.04 0.63 -2.79
N SER A 80 8.59 1.69 -2.13
CA SER A 80 8.02 2.86 -2.79
C SER A 80 9.02 3.61 -3.68
N GLY A 81 8.51 4.38 -4.64
CA GLY A 81 9.37 5.23 -5.49
C GLY A 81 10.34 4.43 -6.36
N ASN A 82 9.84 3.38 -7.00
CA ASN A 82 10.62 2.49 -7.88
C ASN A 82 9.96 2.41 -9.27
N ARG A 83 10.32 1.40 -10.06
CA ARG A 83 9.78 1.16 -11.42
C ARG A 83 9.12 -0.22 -11.51
N LEU A 84 8.58 -0.72 -10.40
CA LEU A 84 8.00 -2.06 -10.31
C LEU A 84 6.77 -2.16 -11.22
N GLY A 85 6.76 -3.19 -12.07
CA GLY A 85 5.57 -3.58 -12.84
C GLY A 85 4.77 -4.72 -12.19
N SER A 86 5.34 -5.37 -11.17
CA SER A 86 4.73 -6.45 -10.38
C SER A 86 5.37 -6.52 -9.00
N LEU A 87 4.64 -7.10 -8.04
CA LEU A 87 5.11 -7.37 -6.68
C LEU A 87 5.74 -8.77 -6.52
N TYR A 88 5.70 -9.61 -7.57
CA TYR A 88 6.35 -10.93 -7.53
C TYR A 88 7.82 -10.83 -7.11
N GLY A 89 8.21 -11.76 -6.25
CA GLY A 89 9.54 -11.77 -5.65
C GLY A 89 9.60 -11.15 -4.26
N GLY A 90 8.60 -10.36 -3.87
CA GLY A 90 8.48 -9.70 -2.56
C GLY A 90 8.38 -10.64 -1.35
N PRO A 91 8.20 -10.07 -0.15
CA PRO A 91 7.95 -10.84 1.07
C PRO A 91 6.58 -11.52 1.01
N LEU A 92 6.48 -12.69 1.62
CA LEU A 92 5.21 -13.42 1.76
C LEU A 92 4.41 -12.92 2.97
N GLU A 93 5.10 -12.45 4.00
CA GLU A 93 4.51 -11.96 5.26
C GLU A 93 5.21 -10.67 5.67
N THR A 94 4.42 -9.65 6.02
CA THR A 94 4.95 -8.39 6.56
C THR A 94 4.03 -7.69 7.55
N GLY A 95 4.59 -6.83 8.39
CA GLY A 95 3.82 -5.94 9.26
C GLY A 95 3.03 -4.93 8.42
N SER A 96 3.75 -4.07 7.71
CA SER A 96 3.15 -3.13 6.74
C SER A 96 3.85 -3.25 5.39
N PHE A 97 3.11 -2.99 4.32
CA PHE A 97 3.63 -3.05 2.96
C PHE A 97 3.40 -1.72 2.23
N ASN A 98 4.48 -1.07 1.80
CA ASN A 98 4.42 0.15 1.01
C ASN A 98 5.02 -0.09 -0.38
N CYS A 99 4.16 -0.11 -1.40
CA CYS A 99 4.53 -0.21 -2.81
C CYS A 99 4.08 1.01 -3.63
N SER A 100 3.83 2.14 -2.95
CA SER A 100 3.38 3.37 -3.59
C SER A 100 4.40 3.93 -4.60
N SER A 101 3.94 4.81 -5.50
CA SER A 101 4.82 5.49 -6.48
C SER A 101 5.62 4.50 -7.34
N ASN A 102 4.91 3.59 -8.00
CA ASN A 102 5.48 2.58 -8.90
C ASN A 102 4.73 2.57 -10.25
N ARG A 103 4.83 1.48 -11.02
CA ARG A 103 4.16 1.30 -12.32
C ARG A 103 3.25 0.07 -12.31
N LEU A 104 2.70 -0.26 -11.14
CA LEU A 104 1.89 -1.46 -10.95
C LEU A 104 0.55 -1.31 -11.67
N ARG A 105 0.12 -2.37 -12.34
CA ARG A 105 -1.22 -2.48 -12.97
C ARG A 105 -2.15 -3.43 -12.24
N SER A 106 -1.59 -4.31 -11.41
CA SER A 106 -2.28 -5.17 -10.44
C SER A 106 -1.42 -5.29 -9.18
N LEU A 107 -2.02 -5.82 -8.12
CA LEU A 107 -1.35 -6.12 -6.86
C LEU A 107 -0.97 -7.61 -6.75
N GLN A 108 -1.01 -8.36 -7.85
CA GLN A 108 -0.57 -9.75 -7.85
C GLN A 108 0.88 -9.89 -7.38
N GLY A 109 1.09 -10.81 -6.45
CA GLY A 109 2.37 -11.01 -5.76
C GLY A 109 2.58 -10.10 -4.54
N ALA A 110 1.56 -9.35 -4.12
CA ALA A 110 1.55 -8.73 -2.78
C ALA A 110 1.68 -9.81 -1.69
N PRO A 111 2.10 -9.43 -0.47
CA PRO A 111 2.18 -10.35 0.66
C PRO A 111 0.81 -10.97 0.95
N ASP A 112 0.81 -12.26 1.31
CA ASP A 112 -0.41 -12.99 1.69
C ASP A 112 -0.96 -12.48 3.02
N GLU A 113 -0.07 -12.05 3.92
CA GLU A 113 -0.41 -11.50 5.24
C GLU A 113 0.19 -10.11 5.45
N VAL A 114 -0.68 -9.14 5.75
CA VAL A 114 -0.32 -7.75 6.08
C VAL A 114 -1.02 -7.38 7.40
N HIS A 115 -0.22 -7.27 8.46
CA HIS A 115 -0.73 -7.15 9.84
C HIS A 115 -1.09 -5.72 10.27
N ALA A 116 -0.73 -4.73 9.47
CA ALA A 116 -0.98 -3.31 9.72
C ALA A 116 -1.39 -2.59 8.43
N GLY A 117 -0.52 -1.75 7.87
CA GLY A 117 -0.86 -0.88 6.74
C GLY A 117 -0.51 -1.46 5.37
N PHE A 118 -1.33 -1.15 4.36
CA PHE A 118 -1.05 -1.43 2.95
C PHE A 118 -1.19 -0.17 2.11
N ASP A 119 -0.11 0.25 1.47
CA ASP A 119 -0.09 1.43 0.61
C ASP A 119 0.34 1.08 -0.82
N CYS A 120 -0.59 1.22 -1.75
CA CYS A 120 -0.38 1.06 -3.19
C CYS A 120 -0.71 2.33 -3.97
N SER A 121 -0.72 3.48 -3.31
CA SER A 121 -1.04 4.77 -3.93
C SER A 121 -0.08 5.15 -5.05
N THR A 122 -0.50 6.05 -5.95
CA THR A 122 0.33 6.55 -7.07
C THR A 122 0.87 5.40 -7.93
N ASN A 123 -0.03 4.65 -8.55
CA ASN A 123 0.28 3.55 -9.47
C ASN A 123 -0.61 3.64 -10.72
N GLN A 124 -0.72 2.55 -11.49
CA GLN A 124 -1.54 2.45 -12.71
C GLN A 124 -2.62 1.38 -12.54
N LEU A 125 -3.12 1.19 -11.31
CA LEU A 125 -4.08 0.14 -10.99
C LEU A 125 -5.45 0.46 -11.61
N ALA A 126 -6.00 -0.49 -12.36
CA ALA A 126 -7.38 -0.44 -12.86
C ALA A 126 -8.34 -1.26 -11.99
N SER A 127 -7.81 -2.21 -11.21
CA SER A 127 -8.50 -2.99 -10.19
C SER A 127 -7.59 -3.19 -8.97
N LEU A 128 -8.16 -3.65 -7.86
CA LEU A 128 -7.39 -4.05 -6.68
C LEU A 128 -7.09 -5.56 -6.67
N ASP A 129 -7.04 -6.20 -7.85
CA ASP A 129 -6.73 -7.62 -7.95
C ASP A 129 -5.37 -7.94 -7.32
N GLY A 130 -5.38 -8.85 -6.35
CA GLY A 130 -4.21 -9.23 -5.55
C GLY A 130 -4.00 -8.38 -4.29
N ALA A 131 -4.90 -7.45 -3.97
CA ALA A 131 -4.89 -6.78 -2.67
C ALA A 131 -5.13 -7.77 -1.52
N PRO A 132 -4.61 -7.47 -0.31
CA PRO A 132 -4.97 -8.24 0.88
C PRO A 132 -6.48 -8.12 1.16
N GLU A 133 -7.10 -9.25 1.52
CA GLU A 133 -8.54 -9.29 1.83
C GLU A 133 -8.88 -8.55 3.15
N PHE A 134 -7.95 -8.60 4.11
CA PHE A 134 -8.10 -7.99 5.44
C PHE A 134 -6.90 -7.10 5.75
N VAL A 135 -7.18 -5.89 6.25
CA VAL A 135 -6.14 -4.90 6.58
C VAL A 135 -6.40 -4.36 7.98
N ASN A 136 -5.50 -4.66 8.90
CA ASN A 136 -5.62 -4.29 10.31
C ASN A 136 -5.19 -2.84 10.62
N GLY A 137 -4.67 -2.13 9.63
CA GLY A 137 -4.33 -0.71 9.69
C GLY A 137 -4.95 0.05 8.53
N ASP A 138 -4.20 1.01 8.00
CA ASP A 138 -4.65 1.84 6.88
C ASP A 138 -4.53 1.11 5.54
N PHE A 139 -5.52 1.31 4.67
CA PHE A 139 -5.44 0.91 3.27
C PHE A 139 -5.47 2.15 2.38
N ARG A 140 -4.39 2.38 1.62
CA ARG A 140 -4.23 3.53 0.73
C ARG A 140 -4.09 3.04 -0.71
N CYS A 141 -5.06 3.38 -1.55
CA CYS A 141 -5.05 3.13 -2.99
C CYS A 141 -5.27 4.42 -3.82
N ALA A 142 -4.95 5.57 -3.23
CA ALA A 142 -5.09 6.88 -3.85
C ALA A 142 -4.30 7.00 -5.17
N ASP A 143 -4.73 7.91 -6.04
CA ASP A 143 -4.01 8.29 -7.27
C ASP A 143 -3.71 7.08 -8.17
N ASN A 144 -4.77 6.36 -8.54
CA ASN A 144 -4.75 5.24 -9.46
C ASN A 144 -5.82 5.45 -10.56
N TRP A 145 -6.09 4.43 -11.37
CA TRP A 145 -7.11 4.46 -12.42
C TRP A 145 -8.33 3.59 -12.08
N LEU A 146 -8.62 3.42 -10.79
CA LEU A 146 -9.72 2.58 -10.33
C LEU A 146 -11.06 3.19 -10.75
N GLU A 147 -11.89 2.41 -11.46
CA GLU A 147 -13.26 2.79 -11.79
C GLU A 147 -14.30 2.27 -10.78
N ASN A 148 -13.90 1.24 -10.01
CA ASN A 148 -14.61 0.68 -8.87
C ASN A 148 -13.59 0.04 -7.90
N LEU A 149 -14.05 -0.44 -6.75
CA LEU A 149 -13.19 -1.02 -5.71
C LEU A 149 -13.25 -2.55 -5.67
N ALA A 150 -13.58 -3.20 -6.79
CA ALA A 150 -13.59 -4.67 -6.85
C ALA A 150 -12.23 -5.24 -6.45
N HIS A 151 -12.29 -6.37 -5.74
CA HIS A 151 -11.13 -7.10 -5.24
C HIS A 151 -10.29 -6.34 -4.19
N GLY A 152 -10.79 -5.21 -3.71
CA GLY A 152 -10.24 -4.52 -2.54
C GLY A 152 -10.54 -5.27 -1.24
N PRO A 153 -9.98 -4.76 -0.12
CA PRO A 153 -10.19 -5.37 1.19
C PRO A 153 -11.67 -5.38 1.57
N VAL A 154 -12.11 -6.47 2.20
CA VAL A 154 -13.47 -6.59 2.73
C VAL A 154 -13.61 -5.75 4.00
N GLU A 155 -12.55 -5.68 4.82
CA GLU A 155 -12.51 -4.92 6.06
C GLU A 155 -11.19 -4.18 6.24
N VAL A 156 -11.30 -2.94 6.73
CA VAL A 156 -10.15 -2.06 7.03
C VAL A 156 -10.32 -1.50 8.44
N ALA A 157 -9.37 -1.81 9.33
CA ALA A 157 -9.44 -1.37 10.72
C ALA A 157 -8.88 0.03 10.96
N GLY A 158 -8.12 0.59 10.01
CA GLY A 158 -7.67 1.98 10.01
C GLY A 158 -8.43 2.83 8.99
N ASN A 159 -7.74 3.80 8.42
CA ASN A 159 -8.25 4.72 7.42
C ASN A 159 -8.27 4.07 6.04
N PHE A 160 -9.26 4.45 5.22
CA PHE A 160 -9.38 4.01 3.82
C PHE A 160 -9.25 5.21 2.90
N ASN A 161 -8.14 5.31 2.17
CA ASN A 161 -7.93 6.37 1.19
C ASN A 161 -8.02 5.82 -0.24
N CYS A 162 -9.06 6.26 -0.94
CA CYS A 162 -9.40 5.95 -2.33
C CYS A 162 -9.40 7.20 -3.25
N SER A 163 -8.80 8.31 -2.80
CA SER A 163 -8.82 9.60 -3.49
C SER A 163 -8.14 9.55 -4.86
N GLY A 164 -8.42 10.54 -5.72
CA GLY A 164 -7.70 10.73 -6.99
C GLY A 164 -7.81 9.57 -7.97
N ASN A 165 -8.94 8.85 -7.95
CA ASN A 165 -9.23 7.73 -8.85
C ASN A 165 -10.28 8.12 -9.91
N ARG A 166 -10.79 7.14 -10.65
CA ARG A 166 -11.85 7.30 -11.66
C ARG A 166 -13.16 6.69 -11.21
N LEU A 167 -13.39 6.62 -9.90
CA LEU A 167 -14.56 5.95 -9.34
C LEU A 167 -15.84 6.69 -9.74
N MET A 168 -16.72 6.02 -10.48
CA MET A 168 -18.05 6.53 -10.84
C MET A 168 -19.09 6.13 -9.78
N SER A 169 -18.77 5.12 -8.96
CA SER A 169 -19.57 4.66 -7.83
C SER A 169 -18.66 3.92 -6.84
N LEU A 170 -19.06 3.84 -5.57
CA LEU A 170 -18.45 2.98 -4.56
C LEU A 170 -18.99 1.53 -4.61
N LYS A 171 -19.30 1.01 -5.81
CA LYS A 171 -19.58 -0.42 -5.93
C LYS A 171 -18.35 -1.20 -5.44
N ARG A 172 -18.61 -2.27 -4.68
CA ARG A 172 -17.58 -3.12 -4.05
C ARG A 172 -16.73 -2.38 -3.00
N PHE A 173 -17.27 -1.32 -2.38
CA PHE A 173 -16.66 -0.70 -1.20
C PHE A 173 -16.44 -1.73 -0.07
N PRO A 174 -15.40 -1.60 0.76
CA PRO A 174 -15.22 -2.44 1.94
C PRO A 174 -16.49 -2.47 2.80
N LYS A 175 -16.85 -3.64 3.33
CA LYS A 175 -18.04 -3.79 4.18
C LYS A 175 -17.90 -3.03 5.50
N ARG A 176 -16.66 -2.88 5.98
CA ARG A 176 -16.34 -2.19 7.22
C ARG A 176 -15.05 -1.40 7.10
N VAL A 177 -15.13 -0.11 7.44
CA VAL A 177 -13.96 0.77 7.67
C VAL A 177 -14.13 1.37 9.06
N ARG A 178 -13.14 1.25 9.94
CA ARG A 178 -13.22 1.83 11.31
C ARG A 178 -12.67 3.25 11.39
N GLY A 179 -11.67 3.59 10.58
CA GLY A 179 -11.09 4.92 10.51
C GLY A 179 -11.84 5.84 9.55
N THR A 180 -11.17 6.90 9.12
CA THR A 180 -11.72 7.88 8.17
C THR A 180 -11.69 7.34 6.74
N ILE A 181 -12.65 7.79 5.93
CA ILE A 181 -12.71 7.48 4.50
C ILE A 181 -12.41 8.75 3.72
N ASP A 182 -11.42 8.70 2.83
CA ASP A 182 -11.16 9.75 1.84
C ASP A 182 -11.36 9.17 0.44
N CYS A 183 -12.30 9.74 -0.31
CA CYS A 183 -12.52 9.41 -1.72
C CYS A 183 -12.65 10.68 -2.58
N SER A 184 -12.01 11.77 -2.13
CA SER A 184 -11.91 13.03 -2.84
C SER A 184 -11.26 12.86 -4.23
N GLY A 185 -11.48 13.80 -5.15
CA GLY A 185 -10.85 13.76 -6.47
C GLY A 185 -11.29 12.61 -7.39
N ASN A 186 -12.43 11.96 -7.10
CA ASN A 186 -13.08 10.99 -7.99
C ASN A 186 -14.22 11.66 -8.78
N PRO A 187 -14.53 11.20 -10.01
CA PRO A 187 -15.66 11.71 -10.80
C PRO A 187 -17.04 11.35 -10.20
N ALA A 188 -17.10 10.55 -9.13
CA ALA A 188 -18.28 10.39 -8.29
C ALA A 188 -18.75 11.78 -7.79
N THR A 189 -19.90 12.24 -8.29
CA THR A 189 -20.46 13.57 -7.98
C THR A 189 -20.94 13.67 -6.52
N ALA A 190 -21.24 14.86 -5.99
CA ALA A 190 -21.54 15.12 -4.56
C ALA A 190 -22.93 14.66 -4.06
N CYS A 191 -23.05 14.24 -2.80
CA CYS A 191 -24.32 13.80 -2.20
C CYS A 191 -25.30 14.95 -2.01
N ASN A 192 -26.44 14.92 -2.69
CA ASN A 192 -27.59 15.73 -2.30
C ASN A 192 -28.38 14.94 -1.25
N SER A 193 -27.93 14.93 0.00
CA SER A 193 -28.83 14.53 1.08
C SER A 193 -29.93 15.59 1.20
N PRO A 194 -31.21 15.23 1.41
CA PRO A 194 -32.26 16.22 1.65
C PRO A 194 -32.09 17.03 2.94
N LYS A 195 -31.08 16.71 3.78
CA LYS A 195 -30.75 17.44 5.00
C LYS A 195 -29.23 17.47 5.22
N PRO A 196 -28.61 18.66 5.31
CA PRO A 196 -27.29 18.80 5.90
C PRO A 196 -27.46 18.68 7.41
N GLU A 197 -27.23 17.49 7.96
CA GLU A 197 -26.91 17.41 9.38
C GLU A 197 -25.43 17.80 9.51
N PRO A 198 -25.07 18.74 10.40
CA PRO A 198 -23.71 19.28 10.53
C PRO A 198 -22.65 18.23 10.92
N ASP A 199 -23.09 17.02 11.28
CA ASP A 199 -22.33 15.93 11.89
C ASP A 199 -22.20 14.69 10.96
N ARG A 200 -22.38 14.88 9.64
CA ARG A 200 -22.25 13.78 8.66
C ARG A 200 -21.32 14.09 7.49
N SER A 201 -20.29 13.26 7.29
CA SER A 201 -19.47 13.26 6.06
C SER A 201 -20.04 12.26 5.06
N CYS A 202 -20.55 12.73 3.91
CA CYS A 202 -21.29 11.92 2.94
C CYS A 202 -20.64 11.85 1.54
N ILE A 203 -20.72 10.69 0.88
CA ILE A 203 -20.27 10.43 -0.51
C ILE A 203 -21.45 9.91 -1.36
N ARG A 204 -21.62 10.38 -2.62
CA ARG A 204 -22.75 10.04 -3.53
C ARG A 204 -22.51 8.78 -4.34
N LEU A 205 -23.61 8.13 -4.73
CA LEU A 205 -23.69 7.00 -5.65
C LEU A 205 -24.85 7.21 -6.63
N VAL A 206 -24.65 6.92 -7.93
CA VAL A 206 -25.73 6.93 -8.94
C VAL A 206 -25.87 5.53 -9.55
N ARG A 207 -27.11 5.03 -9.68
CA ARG A 207 -27.47 3.79 -10.39
C ARG A 207 -28.86 3.91 -11.04
N ASP A 208 -28.96 3.70 -12.35
CA ASP A 208 -30.23 3.65 -13.10
C ASP A 208 -31.12 4.89 -12.89
N GLY A 209 -30.52 6.08 -12.79
CA GLY A 209 -31.23 7.33 -12.51
C GLY A 209 -31.55 7.59 -11.03
N SER A 210 -31.26 6.64 -10.12
CA SER A 210 -31.45 6.77 -8.68
C SER A 210 -30.14 7.10 -7.94
N VAL A 211 -30.21 7.99 -6.94
CA VAL A 211 -29.08 8.50 -6.17
C VAL A 211 -29.10 7.91 -4.75
N ARG A 212 -27.96 7.40 -4.24
CA ARG A 212 -27.79 6.93 -2.84
C ARG A 212 -26.58 7.60 -2.18
N CYS A 213 -26.66 7.87 -0.88
CA CYS A 213 -25.60 8.53 -0.11
C CYS A 213 -24.98 7.60 0.94
N CYS A 214 -23.65 7.51 0.98
CA CYS A 214 -22.92 6.90 2.08
C CYS A 214 -22.49 8.01 3.04
N CYS A 215 -23.11 8.10 4.21
CA CYS A 215 -22.78 9.07 5.25
C CYS A 215 -22.10 8.40 6.45
N GLN A 216 -21.11 9.06 7.03
CA GLN A 216 -20.59 8.78 8.38
C GLN A 216 -21.44 9.55 9.39
N GLU A 217 -21.89 8.95 10.49
CA GLU A 217 -22.39 9.70 11.66
C GLU A 217 -21.20 10.00 12.59
N THR A 218 -20.99 11.26 12.94
CA THR A 218 -20.07 11.60 14.04
C THR A 218 -20.76 11.25 15.35
N GLY A 219 -20.46 10.08 15.91
CA GLY A 219 -21.00 9.68 17.22
C GLY A 219 -20.81 8.21 17.60
N GLU A 220 -20.76 7.29 16.63
CA GLU A 220 -20.56 5.86 16.89
C GLU A 220 -19.24 5.35 16.27
N ARG A 221 -18.50 4.50 17.02
CA ARG A 221 -17.18 3.94 16.64
C ARG A 221 -17.23 2.95 15.45
N HIS A 222 -18.33 2.90 14.70
CA HIS A 222 -18.58 1.90 13.68
C HIS A 222 -19.27 2.51 12.46
N ILE A 223 -18.54 2.64 11.35
CA ILE A 223 -19.15 2.97 10.06
C ILE A 223 -19.81 1.69 9.53
N LYS A 224 -21.16 1.67 9.53
CA LYS A 224 -21.92 0.68 8.76
C LYS A 224 -22.20 1.27 7.39
N ALA A 225 -21.71 0.60 6.34
CA ALA A 225 -22.27 0.83 5.01
C ALA A 225 -23.75 0.47 5.07
N LEU A 226 -24.64 1.47 4.99
CA LEU A 226 -26.07 1.20 4.81
C LEU A 226 -26.25 0.69 3.38
N SER A 227 -26.13 -0.63 3.22
CA SER A 227 -26.69 -1.32 2.08
C SER A 227 -28.17 -1.01 2.03
N SER A 228 -28.65 -0.61 0.87
CA SER A 228 -30.08 -0.60 0.57
C SER A 228 -30.39 -1.71 -0.39
#